data_AF-A0A973A1J8-F1
#
_entry.id   AF-A0A973A1J8-F1
#
_cell.length_a   1.000
_cell.length_b   1.000
_cell.length_c   1.000
_cell.angle_alpha   90.00
_cell.angle_beta   90.00
_cell.angle_gamma   90.00
#
_symmetry.space_group_name_H-M   'P 1'
#
loop_
_entity.id
_entity.type
_entity.pdbx_description
1 polymer ?
#
loop_
_entity_poly.entity_id
_entity_poly.type
_entity_poly.pdbx_seq_one_letter_code
_entity_poly.pdbx_strand_id
1 'polypeptide(L)'
;IVDSPDIQAKLGAIKTLFGSDLITDIHSVTLYGPDGNDTQAVGLVKGKMDRKKLVSMAVLTDRYEKMAEGDSVIHRWGDGGDKKTQYMGFASDDQLVMSQSRSAVEMALNVLAGKADSIQGTERFKSLKRAPDKAFVVMCAEDLSAMTRGKANAAMLQRSSVLAVIVGETDGFFDATLHLETESREAAAQIEAMGRGILAMMQFQEDKFAELKPLVAACALGHRDKRVEFTFHYPLEKLMEMAKPHILKRTNGQK
;
A
#
# COMPACT_ATOMS: atom_id res chain seq x y z
N ILE A 1 -15.51 -15.45 -3.12
CA ILE A 1 -14.53 -15.31 -1.99
C ILE A 1 -15.19 -14.60 -0.82
N VAL A 2 -15.88 -13.49 -1.08
CA VAL A 2 -16.68 -12.78 -0.07
C VAL A 2 -17.87 -13.63 0.42
N ASP A 3 -18.29 -14.64 -0.33
CA ASP A 3 -19.49 -15.44 -0.07
C ASP A 3 -19.33 -16.53 1.01
N SER A 4 -18.14 -16.67 1.61
CA SER A 4 -17.96 -17.59 2.75
C SER A 4 -18.76 -17.07 3.96
N PRO A 5 -19.58 -17.92 4.64
CA PRO A 5 -20.37 -17.51 5.79
C PRO A 5 -19.56 -16.82 6.90
N ASP A 6 -18.34 -17.30 7.17
CA ASP A 6 -17.47 -16.74 8.20
C ASP A 6 -16.92 -15.36 7.82
N ILE A 7 -16.61 -15.16 6.53
CA ILE A 7 -16.17 -13.87 6.00
C ILE A 7 -17.34 -12.89 6.06
N GLN A 8 -18.54 -13.30 5.65
CA GLN A 8 -19.75 -12.47 5.73
C GLN A 8 -20.08 -12.06 7.17
N ALA A 9 -19.95 -12.97 8.14
CA ALA A 9 -20.18 -12.65 9.54
C ALA A 9 -19.18 -11.60 10.07
N LYS A 10 -17.88 -11.75 9.74
CA LYS A 10 -16.84 -10.77 10.12
C LYS A 10 -17.06 -9.42 9.46
N LEU A 11 -17.39 -9.41 8.17
CA LEU A 11 -17.71 -8.18 7.43
C LEU A 11 -18.97 -7.50 7.97
N GLY A 12 -19.99 -8.28 8.33
CA GLY A 12 -21.20 -7.79 8.99
C GLY A 12 -20.91 -7.14 10.35
N ALA A 13 -20.01 -7.74 11.15
CA ALA A 13 -19.56 -7.15 12.41
C ALA A 13 -18.79 -5.83 12.19
N ILE A 14 -17.88 -5.79 11.21
CA ILE A 14 -17.15 -4.59 10.81
C ILE A 14 -18.12 -3.50 10.35
N LYS A 15 -19.09 -3.84 9.49
CA LYS A 15 -20.12 -2.92 9.03
C LYS A 15 -20.96 -2.36 10.18
N THR A 16 -21.31 -3.23 11.13
CA THR A 16 -22.02 -2.82 12.35
C THR A 16 -21.16 -1.92 13.23
N LEU A 17 -19.85 -2.10 13.27
CA LEU A 17 -18.94 -1.29 14.09
C LEU A 17 -18.66 0.09 13.46
N PHE A 18 -18.37 0.13 12.16
CA PHE A 18 -17.98 1.37 11.46
C PHE A 18 -19.16 2.07 10.77
N GLY A 19 -20.34 1.44 10.74
CA GLY A 19 -21.54 2.01 10.08
C GLY A 19 -21.41 2.08 8.56
N SER A 20 -20.37 1.48 8.00
CA SER A 20 -20.01 1.53 6.59
C SER A 20 -19.53 0.16 6.14
N ASP A 21 -19.86 -0.22 4.92
CA ASP A 21 -19.43 -1.46 4.31
C ASP A 21 -18.02 -1.28 3.74
N LEU A 22 -16.98 -1.71 4.45
CA LEU A 22 -15.60 -1.40 4.06
C LEU A 22 -15.18 -1.95 2.68
N ILE A 23 -15.95 -2.90 2.11
CA ILE A 23 -15.69 -3.45 0.78
C ILE A 23 -16.28 -2.57 -0.31
N THR A 24 -17.52 -2.09 -0.12
CA THR A 24 -18.24 -1.36 -1.18
C THR A 24 -18.19 0.15 -1.00
N ASP A 25 -18.05 0.62 0.24
CA ASP A 25 -18.12 2.04 0.57
C ASP A 25 -16.74 2.72 0.52
N ILE A 26 -15.64 1.96 0.65
CA ILE A 26 -14.27 2.51 0.54
C ILE A 26 -13.78 2.40 -0.90
N HIS A 27 -13.52 3.55 -1.52
CA HIS A 27 -13.05 3.64 -2.90
C HIS A 27 -11.53 3.57 -3.00
N SER A 28 -10.80 4.19 -2.07
CA SER A 28 -9.34 4.16 -2.08
C SER A 28 -8.74 4.38 -0.69
N VAL A 29 -7.57 3.80 -0.49
CA VAL A 29 -6.71 4.07 0.67
C VAL A 29 -5.33 4.48 0.15
N THR A 30 -4.85 5.63 0.59
CA THR A 30 -3.51 6.14 0.26
C THR A 30 -2.68 6.22 1.53
N LEU A 31 -1.46 5.69 1.50
CA LEU A 31 -0.48 5.85 2.56
C LEU A 31 0.73 6.58 1.98
N TYR A 32 1.16 7.65 2.63
CA TYR A 32 2.39 8.34 2.26
C TYR A 32 3.12 8.86 3.50
N GLY A 33 4.39 9.19 3.35
CA GLY A 33 5.20 9.77 4.42
C GLY A 33 6.42 10.46 3.83
N PRO A 34 6.99 11.44 4.54
CA PRO A 34 8.16 12.16 4.05
C PRO A 34 9.44 11.30 4.10
N ASP A 35 9.49 10.30 4.99
CA ASP A 35 10.66 9.48 5.24
C ASP A 35 10.27 8.12 5.90
N GLY A 36 11.27 7.41 6.44
CA GLY A 36 11.08 6.12 7.10
C GLY A 36 10.53 6.19 8.54
N ASN A 37 10.17 7.37 9.04
CA ASN A 37 9.57 7.55 10.36
C ASN A 37 8.06 7.29 10.31
N ASP A 38 7.63 6.20 10.94
CA ASP A 38 6.23 5.78 10.94
C ASP A 38 5.29 6.77 11.62
N THR A 39 5.81 7.63 12.50
CA THR A 39 5.00 8.66 13.17
C THR A 39 4.56 9.79 12.24
N GLN A 40 5.28 10.01 11.13
CA GLN A 40 4.95 11.02 10.11
C GLN A 40 4.15 10.45 8.95
N ALA A 41 3.83 9.15 8.96
CA ALA A 41 3.00 8.53 7.94
C ALA A 41 1.57 9.08 8.00
N VAL A 42 0.99 9.38 6.84
CA VAL A 42 -0.37 9.86 6.67
C VAL A 42 -1.18 8.83 5.90
N GLY A 43 -2.28 8.39 6.50
CA GLY A 43 -3.31 7.60 5.84
C GLY A 43 -4.43 8.52 5.33
N LEU A 44 -4.80 8.37 4.07
CA LEU A 44 -6.00 8.96 3.48
C LEU A 44 -6.96 7.84 3.13
N VAL A 45 -8.22 7.99 3.53
CA VAL A 45 -9.29 7.07 3.15
C VAL A 45 -10.35 7.86 2.42
N LYS A 46 -10.66 7.43 1.19
CA LYS A 46 -11.75 8.00 0.39
C LYS A 46 -12.86 6.99 0.24
N GLY A 47 -14.09 7.40 0.52
CA GLY A 47 -15.25 6.55 0.48
C GLY A 47 -16.43 7.10 1.27
N LYS A 48 -17.55 6.40 1.20
CA LYS A 48 -18.72 6.69 2.03
C LYS A 48 -18.45 6.22 3.47
N MET A 49 -18.56 7.14 4.43
CA MET A 49 -18.22 6.86 5.82
C MET A 49 -19.26 7.43 6.78
N ASP A 50 -19.62 6.70 7.82
CA ASP A 50 -20.39 7.23 8.95
C ASP A 50 -19.48 8.04 9.87
N ARG A 51 -19.32 9.33 9.54
CA ARG A 51 -18.51 10.30 10.29
C ARG A 51 -18.89 10.35 11.77
N LYS A 52 -20.19 10.34 12.09
CA LYS A 52 -20.66 10.43 13.48
C LYS A 52 -20.19 9.23 14.27
N LYS A 53 -20.22 8.04 13.67
CA LYS A 53 -19.78 6.81 14.31
C LYS A 53 -18.27 6.73 14.46
N LEU A 54 -17.51 7.11 13.44
CA LEU A 54 -16.04 7.22 13.52
C LEU A 54 -15.60 8.18 14.64
N VAL A 55 -16.22 9.35 14.73
CA VAL A 55 -15.96 10.31 15.82
C VAL A 55 -16.41 9.75 17.16
N SER A 56 -17.55 9.08 17.24
CA SER A 56 -18.03 8.47 18.48
C SER A 56 -17.06 7.40 18.98
N MET A 57 -16.46 6.61 18.09
CA MET A 57 -15.42 5.66 18.46
C MET A 57 -14.19 6.36 19.04
N ALA A 58 -13.73 7.47 18.44
CA ALA A 58 -12.63 8.25 18.98
C ALA A 58 -12.95 8.87 20.35
N VAL A 59 -14.18 9.36 20.55
CA VAL A 59 -14.64 9.92 21.83
C VAL A 59 -14.63 8.88 22.96
N LEU A 60 -14.84 7.60 22.65
CA LEU A 60 -14.80 6.51 23.63
C LEU A 60 -13.38 6.12 24.07
N THR A 61 -12.34 6.76 23.55
CA THR A 61 -10.94 6.45 23.88
C THR A 61 -10.33 7.48 24.84
N ASP A 62 -9.29 7.05 25.56
CA ASP A 62 -8.62 7.88 26.56
C ASP A 62 -7.98 9.13 25.96
N ARG A 63 -8.03 10.23 26.73
CA ARG A 63 -7.55 11.59 26.38
C ARG A 63 -7.97 12.05 24.98
N TYR A 64 -9.23 11.80 24.65
CA TYR A 64 -9.85 12.40 23.47
C TYR A 64 -9.94 13.92 23.58
N GLU A 65 -9.52 14.61 22.53
CA GLU A 65 -9.56 16.08 22.41
C GLU A 65 -10.03 16.49 21.01
N LYS A 66 -10.67 17.67 20.94
CA LYS A 66 -11.01 18.34 19.67
C LYS A 66 -10.16 19.59 19.53
N MET A 67 -9.63 19.82 18.35
CA MET A 67 -8.81 20.97 18.02
C MET A 67 -9.35 21.60 16.74
N ALA A 68 -9.51 22.92 16.72
CA ALA A 68 -9.85 23.65 15.50
C ALA A 68 -8.58 23.90 14.67
N GLU A 69 -8.66 23.69 13.36
CA GLU A 69 -7.60 23.97 12.39
C GLU A 69 -8.23 24.60 11.15
N GLY A 70 -8.20 25.93 11.06
CA GLY A 70 -8.93 26.67 10.03
C GLY A 70 -10.43 26.31 10.02
N ASP A 71 -10.90 25.77 8.89
CA ASP A 71 -12.30 25.33 8.71
C ASP A 71 -12.53 23.86 9.09
N SER A 72 -11.47 23.17 9.52
CA SER A 72 -11.48 21.75 9.86
C SER A 72 -11.44 21.52 11.37
N VAL A 73 -11.93 20.35 11.79
CA VAL A 73 -11.77 19.86 13.16
C VAL A 73 -10.84 18.65 13.13
N ILE A 74 -9.81 18.70 13.97
CA ILE A 74 -8.91 17.58 14.23
C ILE A 74 -9.33 16.92 15.54
N HIS A 75 -9.56 15.62 15.45
CA HIS A 75 -9.83 14.73 16.56
C HIS A 75 -8.51 14.09 16.98
N ARG A 76 -8.15 14.23 18.26
CA ARG A 76 -6.98 13.61 18.86
C ARG A 76 -7.44 12.56 19.86
N TRP A 77 -6.75 11.43 19.91
CA TRP A 77 -6.89 10.47 21.00
C TRP A 77 -5.62 9.63 21.19
N GLY A 78 -5.59 8.82 22.25
CA GLY A 78 -4.46 7.96 22.54
C GLY A 78 -3.43 8.65 23.42
N ASP A 79 -2.81 7.84 24.29
CA ASP A 79 -2.49 8.39 25.59
C ASP A 79 -1.36 7.74 26.40
N GLY A 80 -0.11 7.81 25.93
CA GLY A 80 1.06 7.58 26.79
C GLY A 80 1.12 6.16 27.41
N GLY A 81 1.63 5.23 26.62
CA GLY A 81 1.87 3.81 26.93
C GLY A 81 2.23 3.09 25.63
N ASP A 82 1.88 1.81 25.47
CA ASP A 82 2.04 1.10 24.20
C ASP A 82 1.13 1.65 23.06
N LYS A 83 0.15 2.50 23.39
CA LYS A 83 -0.77 3.12 22.43
C LYS A 83 -0.22 4.46 21.94
N LYS A 84 0.13 4.51 20.65
CA LYS A 84 0.59 5.74 19.98
C LYS A 84 -0.57 6.73 19.79
N THR A 85 -0.35 8.00 20.11
CA THR A 85 -1.28 9.11 19.85
C THR A 85 -1.71 9.12 18.38
N GLN A 86 -2.99 9.36 18.12
CA GLN A 86 -3.56 9.45 16.79
C GLN A 86 -4.26 10.80 16.61
N TYR A 87 -4.23 11.29 15.38
CA TYR A 87 -4.91 12.46 14.90
C TYR A 87 -5.74 12.09 13.68
N MET A 88 -6.96 12.63 13.60
CA MET A 88 -7.88 12.39 12.50
C MET A 88 -8.60 13.68 12.13
N GLY A 89 -8.72 13.97 10.85
CA GLY A 89 -9.52 15.09 10.33
C GLY A 89 -10.25 14.68 9.07
N PHE A 90 -11.36 15.34 8.77
CA PHE A 90 -12.09 15.11 7.54
C PHE A 90 -11.85 16.27 6.57
N ALA A 91 -11.36 15.96 5.37
CA ALA A 91 -11.15 16.96 4.32
C ALA A 91 -12.44 17.27 3.53
N SER A 92 -13.30 16.26 3.36
CA SER A 92 -14.61 16.33 2.71
C SER A 92 -15.52 15.21 3.24
N ASP A 93 -16.82 15.22 2.90
CA ASP A 93 -17.78 14.22 3.37
C ASP A 93 -17.35 12.78 3.11
N ASP A 94 -16.59 12.55 2.04
CA ASP A 94 -16.09 11.27 1.60
C ASP A 94 -14.58 11.08 1.81
N GLN A 95 -13.89 11.97 2.53
CA GLN A 95 -12.43 11.88 2.68
C GLN A 95 -11.95 12.12 4.12
N LEU A 96 -11.21 11.14 4.61
CA LEU A 96 -10.63 11.08 5.95
C LEU A 96 -9.11 11.11 5.87
N VAL A 97 -8.49 11.85 6.79
CA VAL A 97 -7.04 11.94 6.99
C VAL A 97 -6.71 11.44 8.39
N MET A 98 -5.67 10.61 8.52
CA MET A 98 -5.19 10.11 9.80
C MET A 98 -3.66 10.08 9.86
N SER A 99 -3.09 10.39 11.02
CA SER A 99 -1.64 10.24 11.29
C SER A 99 -1.37 10.18 12.80
N GLN A 100 -0.18 9.75 13.18
CA GLN A 100 0.33 9.92 14.54
C GLN A 100 0.94 11.32 14.78
N SER A 101 1.08 12.10 13.72
CA SER A 101 1.64 13.45 13.75
C SER A 101 0.53 14.48 13.48
N ARG A 102 0.35 15.41 14.41
CA ARG A 102 -0.59 16.52 14.27
C ARG A 102 -0.27 17.35 13.02
N SER A 103 0.99 17.76 12.87
CA SER A 103 1.43 18.59 11.75
C SER A 103 1.26 17.89 10.41
N ALA A 104 1.38 16.57 10.37
CA ALA A 104 1.15 15.79 9.15
C ALA A 104 -0.34 15.79 8.75
N VAL A 105 -1.27 15.69 9.71
CA VAL A 105 -2.72 15.84 9.44
C VAL A 105 -3.04 17.26 8.98
N GLU A 106 -2.53 18.28 9.67
CA GLU A 106 -2.75 19.70 9.30
C GLU A 106 -2.25 19.99 7.88
N MET A 107 -1.04 19.55 7.55
CA MET A 107 -0.48 19.69 6.21
C MET A 107 -1.34 18.99 5.15
N ALA A 108 -1.76 17.75 5.41
CA ALA A 108 -2.61 16.99 4.49
C ALA A 108 -3.96 17.68 4.25
N LEU A 109 -4.62 18.17 5.31
CA LEU A 109 -5.87 18.92 5.21
C LEU A 109 -5.67 20.22 4.42
N ASN A 110 -4.58 20.95 4.66
CA ASN A 110 -4.27 22.17 3.93
C ASN A 110 -4.00 21.93 2.44
N VAL A 111 -3.29 20.86 2.07
CA VAL A 111 -3.09 20.47 0.67
C VAL A 111 -4.43 20.09 0.02
N LEU A 112 -5.26 19.29 0.68
CA LEU A 112 -6.57 18.89 0.16
C LEU A 112 -7.55 20.07 0.04
N ALA A 113 -7.41 21.09 0.89
CA ALA A 113 -8.17 22.33 0.81
C ALA A 113 -7.60 23.35 -0.20
N GLY A 114 -6.50 23.03 -0.90
CA GLY A 114 -5.83 23.93 -1.85
C GLY A 114 -5.12 25.12 -1.19
N LYS A 115 -4.85 25.05 0.12
CA LYS A 115 -4.16 26.08 0.92
C LYS A 115 -2.64 25.88 0.99
N ALA A 116 -2.14 24.75 0.49
CA ALA A 116 -0.72 24.41 0.44
C ALA A 116 -0.39 23.65 -0.87
N ASP A 117 0.87 23.69 -1.27
CA ASP A 117 1.34 23.04 -2.50
C ASP A 117 1.23 21.51 -2.43
N SER A 118 0.81 20.90 -3.54
CA SER A 118 0.83 19.44 -3.71
C SER A 118 2.05 18.99 -4.53
N ILE A 119 2.35 17.69 -4.49
CA ILE A 119 3.41 17.09 -5.31
C ILE A 119 3.07 17.05 -6.82
N GLN A 120 1.84 17.40 -7.23
CA GLN A 120 1.38 17.29 -8.62
C GLN A 120 2.25 18.10 -9.58
N GLY A 121 2.74 19.27 -9.16
CA GLY A 121 3.62 20.15 -9.95
C GLY A 121 5.10 19.78 -9.89
N THR A 122 5.48 18.75 -9.13
CA THR A 122 6.88 18.36 -8.94
C THR A 122 7.28 17.20 -9.85
N GLU A 123 8.60 17.06 -10.03
CA GLU A 123 9.20 15.90 -10.69
C GLU A 123 9.33 14.68 -9.77
N ARG A 124 8.85 14.77 -8.53
CA ARG A 124 8.83 13.63 -7.60
C ARG A 124 7.72 12.66 -7.99
N PHE A 125 7.99 11.38 -7.75
CA PHE A 125 7.07 10.28 -7.94
C PHE A 125 6.46 10.22 -9.35
N LYS A 126 7.23 10.54 -10.40
CA LYS A 126 6.72 10.53 -11.79
C LYS A 126 6.12 9.18 -12.18
N SER A 127 6.60 8.09 -11.58
CA SER A 127 6.07 6.74 -11.79
C SER A 127 4.59 6.62 -11.38
N LEU A 128 4.13 7.36 -10.36
CA LEU A 128 2.72 7.40 -9.97
C LEU A 128 1.85 8.02 -11.07
N LYS A 129 2.35 9.05 -11.76
CA LYS A 129 1.63 9.73 -12.86
C LYS A 129 1.46 8.87 -14.11
N ARG A 130 2.14 7.71 -14.17
CA ARG A 130 2.13 6.79 -15.32
C ARG A 130 1.37 5.49 -15.03
N ALA A 131 0.76 5.37 -13.85
CA ALA A 131 -0.05 4.20 -13.52
C ALA A 131 -1.25 4.09 -14.50
N PRO A 132 -1.53 2.90 -15.05
CA PRO A 132 -2.71 2.67 -15.88
C PRO A 132 -4.02 2.90 -15.09
N ASP A 133 -5.10 3.28 -15.78
CA ASP A 133 -6.41 3.54 -15.16
C ASP A 133 -6.98 2.34 -14.38
N LYS A 134 -6.63 1.12 -14.79
CA LYS A 134 -7.06 -0.13 -14.13
C LYS A 134 -6.07 -0.65 -13.08
N ALA A 135 -5.09 0.17 -12.67
CA ALA A 135 -4.23 -0.16 -11.55
C ALA A 135 -5.01 -0.04 -10.23
N PHE A 136 -4.95 -1.06 -9.39
CA PHE A 136 -5.56 -1.07 -8.05
C PHE A 136 -4.53 -1.07 -6.92
N VAL A 137 -3.23 -1.29 -7.24
CA VAL A 137 -2.12 -0.97 -6.34
C VAL A 137 -1.12 -0.11 -7.08
N VAL A 138 -0.79 1.04 -6.50
CA VAL A 138 0.30 1.90 -6.98
C VAL A 138 1.14 2.31 -5.78
N MET A 139 2.44 2.05 -5.84
CA MET A 139 3.40 2.42 -4.82
C MET A 139 4.60 3.09 -5.49
N CYS A 140 5.10 4.15 -4.87
CA CYS A 140 6.39 4.72 -5.26
C CYS A 140 7.14 5.22 -4.02
N ALA A 141 8.43 4.94 -3.98
CA ALA A 141 9.36 5.43 -2.98
C ALA A 141 10.58 6.02 -3.70
N GLU A 142 11.03 7.17 -3.24
CA GLU A 142 12.27 7.83 -3.67
C GLU A 142 13.24 7.88 -2.49
N ASP A 143 14.51 8.16 -2.76
CA ASP A 143 15.59 8.19 -1.77
C ASP A 143 15.69 6.90 -0.94
N LEU A 144 15.46 5.75 -1.58
CA LEU A 144 15.44 4.45 -0.93
C LEU A 144 16.74 4.14 -0.16
N SER A 145 17.90 4.53 -0.70
CA SER A 145 19.19 4.34 -0.04
C SER A 145 19.28 5.09 1.30
N ALA A 146 18.66 6.26 1.41
CA ALA A 146 18.56 7.00 2.67
C ALA A 146 17.56 6.33 3.63
N MET A 147 16.36 5.93 3.14
CA MET A 147 15.32 5.29 3.95
C MET A 147 15.71 3.92 4.53
N THR A 148 16.65 3.24 3.88
CA THR A 148 17.09 1.88 4.24
C THR A 148 18.50 1.81 4.82
N ARG A 149 19.16 2.95 5.01
CA ARG A 149 20.50 3.03 5.60
C ARG A 149 20.54 2.34 6.96
N GLY A 150 21.55 1.50 7.17
CA GLY A 150 21.74 0.75 8.42
C GLY A 150 20.81 -0.46 8.60
N LYS A 151 19.90 -0.74 7.67
CA LYS A 151 19.06 -1.95 7.69
C LYS A 151 19.77 -3.10 6.96
N ALA A 152 20.35 -4.04 7.71
CA ALA A 152 21.14 -5.15 7.16
C ALA A 152 20.41 -5.99 6.11
N ASN A 153 19.08 -6.11 6.22
CA ASN A 153 18.26 -6.94 5.32
C ASN A 153 17.80 -6.21 4.04
N ALA A 154 18.36 -5.03 3.73
CA ALA A 154 17.90 -4.17 2.64
C ALA A 154 18.99 -3.84 1.60
N ALA A 155 20.03 -4.67 1.47
CA ALA A 155 21.20 -4.39 0.62
C ALA A 155 20.85 -4.01 -0.84
N MET A 156 19.81 -4.62 -1.43
CA MET A 156 19.31 -4.26 -2.76
C MET A 156 18.71 -2.84 -2.79
N LEU A 157 17.88 -2.52 -1.79
CA LEU A 157 17.23 -1.21 -1.67
C LEU A 157 18.22 -0.11 -1.31
N GLN A 158 19.28 -0.43 -0.57
CA GLN A 158 20.36 0.50 -0.24
C GLN A 158 21.15 0.96 -1.46
N ARG A 159 21.09 0.22 -2.57
CA ARG A 159 21.73 0.56 -3.85
C ARG A 159 20.74 1.12 -4.88
N SER A 160 19.56 1.52 -4.41
CA SER A 160 18.47 1.99 -5.23
C SER A 160 18.06 3.39 -4.81
N SER A 161 17.74 4.23 -5.79
CA SER A 161 17.20 5.57 -5.59
C SER A 161 15.67 5.55 -5.61
N VAL A 162 15.07 4.76 -6.49
CA VAL A 162 13.61 4.72 -6.70
C VAL A 162 13.10 3.30 -6.73
N LEU A 163 11.95 3.06 -6.09
CA LEU A 163 11.12 1.88 -6.28
C LEU A 163 9.74 2.34 -6.72
N ALA A 164 9.18 1.70 -7.75
CA ALA A 164 7.78 1.82 -8.10
C ALA A 164 7.18 0.43 -8.31
N VAL A 165 5.98 0.23 -7.80
CA VAL A 165 5.20 -0.99 -8.00
C VAL A 165 3.83 -0.59 -8.51
N ILE A 166 3.40 -1.21 -9.60
CA ILE A 166 2.10 -1.01 -10.21
C ILE A 166 1.48 -2.40 -10.36
N VAL A 167 0.28 -2.58 -9.82
CA VAL A 167 -0.51 -3.80 -9.97
C VAL A 167 -1.89 -3.43 -10.48
N GLY A 168 -2.33 -4.12 -11.51
CA GLY A 168 -3.59 -3.85 -12.18
C GLY A 168 -4.16 -5.07 -12.89
N GLU A 169 -5.30 -4.85 -13.51
CA GLU A 169 -5.93 -5.82 -14.41
C GLU A 169 -6.17 -5.19 -15.77
N THR A 170 -5.69 -5.83 -16.83
CA THR A 170 -5.92 -5.38 -18.21
C THR A 170 -6.45 -6.55 -19.04
N ASP A 171 -7.64 -6.39 -19.62
CA ASP A 171 -8.24 -7.35 -20.56
C ASP A 171 -8.25 -8.82 -20.07
N GLY A 172 -8.54 -9.03 -18.78
CA GLY A 172 -8.60 -10.34 -18.14
C GLY A 172 -7.25 -10.90 -17.68
N PHE A 173 -6.18 -10.11 -17.78
CA PHE A 173 -4.86 -10.44 -17.27
C PHE A 173 -4.55 -9.65 -16.01
N PHE A 174 -3.93 -10.33 -15.05
CA PHE A 174 -3.30 -9.70 -13.90
C PHE A 174 -1.90 -9.24 -14.31
N ASP A 175 -1.65 -7.94 -14.15
CA ASP A 175 -0.38 -7.30 -14.46
C ASP A 175 0.26 -6.79 -13.16
N ALA A 176 1.52 -7.14 -12.93
CA ALA A 176 2.33 -6.54 -11.88
C ALA A 176 3.70 -6.15 -12.42
N THR A 177 4.04 -4.88 -12.21
CA THR A 177 5.32 -4.32 -12.63
C THR A 177 6.03 -3.71 -11.44
N LEU A 178 7.28 -4.11 -11.25
CA LEU A 178 8.20 -3.53 -10.29
C LEU A 178 9.34 -2.87 -11.05
N HIS A 179 9.51 -1.57 -10.83
CA HIS A 179 10.63 -0.78 -11.33
C HIS A 179 11.55 -0.41 -10.17
N LEU A 180 12.85 -0.61 -10.38
CA LEU A 180 13.90 -0.20 -9.47
C LEU A 180 14.90 0.65 -10.25
N GLU A 181 15.18 1.86 -9.76
CA GLU A 181 16.28 2.67 -10.27
C GLU A 181 17.46 2.56 -9.31
N THR A 182 18.62 2.19 -9.84
CA THR A 182 19.83 1.92 -9.08
C THR A 182 20.80 3.09 -9.12
N GLU A 183 21.76 3.11 -8.21
CA GLU A 183 22.78 4.17 -8.17
C GLU A 183 23.72 4.12 -9.39
N SER A 184 23.96 2.91 -9.91
CA SER A 184 24.82 2.67 -11.08
C SER A 184 24.31 1.53 -11.97
N ARG A 185 24.82 1.47 -13.21
CA ARG A 185 24.51 0.42 -14.18
C ARG A 185 25.00 -0.96 -13.69
N GLU A 186 26.16 -0.99 -13.05
CA GLU A 186 26.72 -2.21 -12.46
C GLU A 186 25.82 -2.74 -11.35
N ALA A 187 25.26 -1.86 -10.52
CA ALA A 187 24.28 -2.25 -9.51
C ALA A 187 23.00 -2.82 -10.14
N ALA A 188 22.49 -2.23 -11.22
CA ALA A 188 21.35 -2.77 -11.96
C ALA A 188 21.62 -4.19 -12.49
N ALA A 189 22.79 -4.38 -13.12
CA ALA A 189 23.19 -5.69 -13.64
C ALA A 189 23.32 -6.76 -12.52
N GLN A 190 23.89 -6.38 -11.37
CA GLN A 190 23.99 -7.28 -10.20
C GLN A 190 22.62 -7.67 -9.65
N ILE A 191 21.70 -6.71 -9.55
CA ILE A 191 20.34 -6.95 -9.06
C ILE A 191 19.55 -7.82 -10.03
N GLU A 192 19.65 -7.57 -11.34
CA GLU A 192 19.06 -8.47 -12.35
C GLU A 192 19.61 -9.89 -12.19
N ALA A 193 20.93 -10.06 -12.11
CA ALA A 193 21.54 -11.38 -12.00
C ALA A 193 21.07 -12.14 -10.75
N MET A 194 20.92 -11.42 -9.62
CA MET A 194 20.35 -11.98 -8.39
C MET A 194 18.90 -12.44 -8.60
N GLY A 195 18.06 -11.60 -9.22
CA GLY A 195 16.67 -11.97 -9.52
C GLY A 195 16.56 -13.17 -10.47
N ARG A 196 17.41 -13.25 -11.49
CA ARG A 196 17.50 -14.42 -12.36
C ARG A 196 17.90 -15.68 -11.59
N GLY A 197 18.84 -15.57 -10.65
CA GLY A 197 19.22 -16.67 -9.77
C GLY A 197 18.06 -17.18 -8.93
N ILE A 198 17.23 -16.28 -8.36
CA ILE A 198 16.03 -16.65 -7.61
C ILE A 198 15.02 -17.38 -8.51
N LEU A 199 14.73 -16.85 -9.70
CA LEU A 199 13.82 -17.48 -10.66
C LEU A 199 14.33 -18.86 -11.09
N ALA A 200 15.62 -18.99 -11.39
CA ALA A 200 16.23 -20.28 -11.73
C ALA A 200 16.14 -21.29 -10.58
N MET A 201 16.37 -20.85 -9.34
CA MET A 201 16.24 -21.72 -8.16
C MET A 201 14.80 -22.19 -7.96
N MET A 202 13.81 -21.32 -8.18
CA MET A 202 12.39 -21.71 -8.14
C MET A 202 12.05 -22.71 -9.24
N GLN A 203 12.59 -22.53 -10.45
CA GLN A 203 12.41 -23.49 -11.55
C GLN A 203 13.06 -24.84 -11.25
N PHE A 204 14.20 -24.88 -10.55
CA PHE A 204 14.92 -26.12 -10.26
C PHE A 204 14.25 -26.96 -9.15
N GLN A 205 13.53 -26.32 -8.22
CA GLN A 205 12.81 -27.01 -7.15
C GLN A 205 11.43 -27.55 -7.62
N GLU A 206 11.39 -28.19 -8.80
CA GLU A 206 10.17 -28.63 -9.47
C GLU A 206 9.27 -29.50 -8.58
N ASP A 207 9.85 -30.43 -7.83
CA ASP A 207 9.10 -31.34 -6.95
C ASP A 207 8.39 -30.63 -5.79
N LYS A 208 8.92 -29.48 -5.34
CA LYS A 208 8.36 -28.72 -4.21
C LYS A 208 7.37 -27.64 -4.65
N PHE A 209 7.50 -27.15 -5.88
CA PHE A 209 6.76 -25.98 -6.37
C PHE A 209 6.16 -26.18 -7.77
N ALA A 210 5.77 -27.41 -8.11
CA ALA A 210 5.17 -27.74 -9.40
C ALA A 210 4.00 -26.81 -9.77
N GLU A 211 3.18 -26.42 -8.78
CA GLU A 211 2.07 -25.49 -8.94
C GLU A 211 2.50 -24.04 -9.28
N LEU A 212 3.72 -23.63 -8.91
CA LEU A 212 4.23 -22.28 -9.16
C LEU A 212 4.94 -22.16 -10.51
N LYS A 213 5.26 -23.27 -11.18
CA LYS A 213 5.93 -23.29 -12.50
C LYS A 213 5.30 -22.34 -13.53
N PRO A 214 3.97 -22.34 -13.75
CA PRO A 214 3.35 -21.39 -14.69
C PRO A 214 3.49 -19.93 -14.24
N LEU A 215 3.53 -19.66 -12.93
CA LEU A 215 3.72 -18.31 -12.39
C LEU A 215 5.15 -17.83 -12.60
N VAL A 216 6.14 -18.70 -12.37
CA VAL A 216 7.56 -18.37 -12.60
C VAL A 216 7.82 -18.12 -14.09
N ALA A 217 7.18 -18.89 -14.98
CA ALA A 217 7.27 -18.68 -16.43
C ALA A 217 6.59 -17.39 -16.91
N ALA A 218 5.64 -16.85 -16.15
CA ALA A 218 4.95 -15.59 -16.42
C ALA A 218 5.74 -14.35 -15.94
N CYS A 219 6.88 -14.56 -15.26
CA CYS A 219 7.77 -13.49 -14.85
C CYS A 219 8.78 -13.16 -15.95
N ALA A 220 8.98 -11.87 -16.23
CA ALA A 220 10.11 -11.39 -17.01
C ALA A 220 10.92 -10.37 -16.19
N LEU A 221 12.24 -10.47 -16.30
CA LEU A 221 13.19 -9.60 -15.61
C LEU A 221 14.22 -9.08 -16.62
N GLY A 222 14.52 -7.79 -16.55
CA GLY A 222 15.56 -7.17 -17.35
C GLY A 222 16.05 -5.87 -16.74
N HIS A 223 17.12 -5.32 -17.31
CA HIS A 223 17.61 -3.99 -16.98
C HIS A 223 17.93 -3.20 -18.25
N ARG A 224 17.86 -1.88 -18.11
CA ARG A 224 18.35 -0.92 -19.09
C ARG A 224 19.01 0.23 -18.34
N ASP A 225 20.29 0.43 -18.61
CA ASP A 225 21.12 1.41 -17.89
C ASP A 225 21.02 1.21 -16.36
N LYS A 226 20.50 2.19 -15.62
CA LYS A 226 20.30 2.11 -14.16
C LYS A 226 18.94 1.55 -13.74
N ARG A 227 18.08 1.16 -14.68
CA ARG A 227 16.73 0.67 -14.36
C ARG A 227 16.69 -0.85 -14.43
N VAL A 228 16.20 -1.48 -13.36
CA VAL A 228 15.77 -2.88 -13.35
C VAL A 228 14.26 -2.93 -13.38
N GLU A 229 13.71 -3.81 -14.21
CA GLU A 229 12.29 -4.00 -14.38
C GLU A 229 11.95 -5.48 -14.24
N PHE A 230 11.04 -5.77 -13.32
CA PHE A 230 10.39 -7.05 -13.17
C PHE A 230 8.93 -6.89 -13.57
N THR A 231 8.46 -7.78 -14.43
CA THR A 231 7.07 -7.82 -14.89
C THR A 231 6.51 -9.21 -14.66
N PHE A 232 5.24 -9.26 -14.30
CA PHE A 232 4.44 -10.46 -14.19
C PHE A 232 3.14 -10.23 -14.93
N HIS A 233 2.81 -11.13 -15.85
CA HIS A 233 1.63 -11.04 -16.68
C HIS A 233 1.00 -12.43 -16.79
N TYR A 234 -0.21 -12.59 -16.25
CA TYR A 234 -0.85 -13.90 -16.18
C TYR A 234 -2.37 -13.81 -16.26
N PRO A 235 -3.07 -14.78 -16.89
CA PRO A 235 -4.53 -14.78 -16.92
C PRO A 235 -5.13 -14.76 -15.52
N LEU A 236 -5.97 -13.74 -15.23
CA LEU A 236 -6.53 -13.54 -13.89
C LEU A 236 -7.39 -14.73 -13.46
N GLU A 237 -8.20 -15.28 -14.37
CA GLU A 237 -9.06 -16.43 -14.07
C GLU A 237 -8.24 -17.62 -13.55
N LYS A 238 -7.15 -17.96 -14.23
CA LYS A 238 -6.22 -19.03 -13.80
C LYS A 238 -5.55 -18.70 -12.48
N LEU A 239 -5.15 -17.45 -12.26
CA LEU A 239 -4.57 -17.02 -10.99
C LEU A 239 -5.55 -17.22 -9.83
N MET A 240 -6.82 -16.86 -10.05
CA MET A 240 -7.89 -17.00 -9.07
C MET A 240 -8.22 -18.46 -8.79
N GLU A 241 -8.23 -19.33 -9.81
CA GLU A 241 -8.38 -20.77 -9.64
C GLU A 241 -7.28 -21.37 -8.77
N MET A 242 -6.02 -20.98 -9.02
CA MET A 242 -4.87 -21.40 -8.22
C MET A 242 -4.96 -20.88 -6.78
N ALA A 243 -5.47 -19.67 -6.55
CA ALA A 243 -5.55 -19.08 -5.22
C ALA A 243 -6.69 -19.65 -4.34
N LYS A 244 -7.82 -20.07 -4.94
CA LYS A 244 -9.00 -20.61 -4.25
C LYS A 244 -8.67 -21.61 -3.10
N PRO A 245 -7.91 -22.69 -3.32
CA PRO A 245 -7.64 -23.68 -2.27
C PRO A 245 -6.86 -23.11 -1.08
N HIS A 246 -5.95 -22.15 -1.29
CA HIS A 246 -5.15 -21.54 -0.22
C HIS A 246 -5.95 -20.51 0.57
N ILE A 247 -6.87 -19.80 -0.08
CA ILE A 247 -7.77 -18.84 0.57
C ILE A 247 -8.75 -19.57 1.48
N LEU A 248 -9.27 -20.72 1.05
CA LEU A 248 -10.22 -21.53 1.82
C LEU A 248 -9.57 -22.29 2.99
N LYS A 249 -8.33 -22.78 2.84
CA LYS A 249 -7.60 -23.44 3.95
C LYS A 249 -7.31 -22.50 5.11
N ARG A 250 -7.02 -21.22 4.85
CA ARG A 250 -6.77 -20.21 5.90
C ARG A 250 -8.05 -19.79 6.64
N THR A 251 -9.22 -19.98 6.07
CA THR A 251 -10.51 -19.62 6.71
C THR A 251 -11.02 -20.69 7.67
N ASN A 252 -10.74 -21.98 7.40
CA ASN A 252 -11.22 -23.10 8.22
C ASN A 252 -10.30 -23.51 9.40
N GLY A 253 -9.33 -22.68 9.78
CA GLY A 253 -8.59 -22.87 11.03
C GLY A 253 -7.78 -24.16 11.14
N GLN A 254 -7.32 -24.76 10.04
CA GLN A 254 -6.34 -25.84 10.12
C GLN A 254 -4.92 -25.27 10.02
N LYS A 255 -4.24 -25.27 11.17
CA LYS A 255 -2.77 -25.26 11.25
C LYS A 255 -2.22 -26.59 10.75
#